data_AF-A0A4P8GD43-F1
#
_entry.id   AF-A0A4P8GD43-F1
#
_cell.length_a   1.000
_cell.length_b   1.000
_cell.length_c   1.000
_cell.angle_alpha   90.00
_cell.angle_beta   90.00
_cell.angle_gamma   90.00
#
_symmetry.space_group_name_H-M   'P 1'
#
loop_
_entity.id
_entity.type
_entity.pdbx_description
1 polymer ?
#
loop_
_entity_poly.entity_id
_entity_poly.type
_entity_poly.pdbx_seq_one_letter_code
_entity_poly.pdbx_strand_id
1 'polypeptide(L)'
;MTKHKHLTLSERNDIQLGLERGETFKAIGQSILKDTTTVSKEVKRNKQVRESTCDNLPCPLLDKAPFVCNGCPKRRQNCGYKKTFYLRELPLTT
;
A
#
# COMPACT_ATOMS: atom_id res chain seq x y z
N MET A 1 -7.57 -22.10 -17.76
CA MET A 1 -6.80 -20.95 -17.23
C MET A 1 -7.66 -19.70 -17.30
N THR A 2 -8.22 -19.23 -16.17
CA THR A 2 -8.99 -17.99 -16.13
C THR A 2 -8.04 -16.79 -16.10
N LYS A 3 -7.69 -16.31 -17.30
CA LYS A 3 -7.00 -15.04 -17.48
C LYS A 3 -7.90 -13.96 -16.89
N HIS A 4 -7.40 -13.22 -15.90
CA HIS A 4 -8.02 -12.02 -15.30
C HIS A 4 -9.08 -12.25 -14.20
N LYS A 5 -8.75 -13.02 -13.14
CA LYS A 5 -9.52 -12.97 -11.89
C LYS A 5 -9.13 -11.72 -11.09
N HIS A 6 -10.08 -10.81 -10.87
CA HIS A 6 -9.87 -9.62 -10.04
C HIS A 6 -9.38 -9.98 -8.64
N LEU A 7 -8.61 -9.09 -8.01
CA LEU A 7 -8.27 -9.21 -6.60
C LEU A 7 -9.56 -9.22 -5.77
N THR A 8 -9.73 -10.26 -4.98
CA THR A 8 -10.78 -10.36 -3.99
C THR A 8 -10.56 -9.35 -2.88
N LEU A 9 -11.61 -9.09 -2.12
CA LEU A 9 -11.54 -8.22 -0.97
C LEU A 9 -10.47 -8.71 0.02
N SER A 10 -10.47 -10.01 0.37
CA SER A 10 -9.47 -10.60 1.28
C SER A 10 -8.04 -10.37 0.81
N GLU A 11 -7.73 -10.64 -0.45
CA GLU A 11 -6.39 -10.45 -1.00
C GLU A 11 -5.93 -8.98 -0.87
N ARG A 12 -6.84 -8.00 -1.00
CA ARG A 12 -6.51 -6.58 -0.75
C ARG A 12 -6.21 -6.28 0.71
N ASN A 13 -6.88 -6.96 1.66
CA ASN A 13 -6.54 -6.85 3.09
C ASN A 13 -5.13 -7.37 3.33
N ASP A 14 -4.80 -8.52 2.75
CA ASP A 14 -3.48 -9.15 2.91
C ASP A 14 -2.38 -8.27 2.32
N ILE A 15 -2.64 -7.61 1.18
CA ILE A 15 -1.74 -6.58 0.64
C ILE A 15 -1.53 -5.44 1.63
N GLN A 16 -2.61 -4.87 2.21
CA GLN A 16 -2.46 -3.79 3.18
C GLN A 16 -1.63 -4.23 4.38
N LEU A 17 -1.95 -5.37 5.00
CA LEU A 17 -1.23 -5.87 6.17
C LEU A 17 0.23 -6.17 5.85
N GLY A 18 0.53 -6.77 4.69
CA GLY A 18 1.90 -7.00 4.25
C GLY A 18 2.70 -5.70 4.10
N LEU A 19 2.09 -4.66 3.54
CA LEU A 19 2.70 -3.34 3.43
C LEU A 19 2.93 -2.67 4.80
N GLU A 20 2.04 -2.87 5.76
CA GLU A 20 2.21 -2.38 7.13
C GLU A 20 3.33 -3.11 7.88
N ARG A 21 3.52 -4.40 7.59
CA ARG A 21 4.66 -5.20 8.08
C ARG A 21 5.97 -4.92 7.36
N GLY A 22 5.96 -4.11 6.29
CA GLY A 22 7.14 -3.81 5.48
C GLY A 22 7.60 -4.97 4.58
N GLU A 23 6.68 -5.89 4.22
CA GLU A 23 6.97 -6.99 3.32
C GLU A 23 7.22 -6.49 1.88
N THR A 24 8.04 -7.25 1.14
CA THR A 24 8.26 -6.98 -0.29
C THR A 24 7.06 -7.38 -1.13
N PHE A 25 6.87 -6.78 -2.30
CA PHE A 25 5.81 -7.19 -3.25
C PHE A 25 5.89 -8.67 -3.63
N LYS A 26 7.09 -9.26 -3.63
CA LYS A 26 7.29 -10.68 -3.89
C LYS A 26 6.68 -11.54 -2.79
N ALA A 27 6.99 -11.23 -1.52
CA ALA A 27 6.44 -11.95 -0.38
C ALA A 27 4.91 -11.83 -0.33
N ILE A 28 4.38 -10.62 -0.50
CA ILE A 28 2.93 -10.38 -0.52
C ILE A 28 2.27 -11.17 -1.65
N GLY A 29 2.83 -11.13 -2.87
CA GLY A 29 2.31 -11.86 -4.02
C GLY A 29 2.26 -13.38 -3.79
N GLN A 30 3.31 -13.93 -3.18
CA GLN A 30 3.35 -15.35 -2.79
C GLN A 30 2.24 -15.70 -1.78
N SER A 31 2.02 -14.85 -0.77
CA SER A 31 0.99 -15.07 0.25
C SER A 31 -0.44 -15.10 -0.32
N ILE A 32 -0.73 -14.27 -1.33
CA ILE A 32 -2.06 -14.21 -1.97
C ILE A 32 -2.16 -15.04 -3.26
N LEU A 33 -1.14 -15.84 -3.59
CA LEU A 33 -1.05 -16.61 -4.83
C LEU A 33 -1.27 -15.75 -6.10
N LYS A 34 -0.67 -14.56 -6.13
CA LYS A 34 -0.69 -13.64 -7.28
C LYS A 34 0.72 -13.28 -7.74
N ASP A 35 0.81 -12.89 -9.01
CA ASP A 35 2.04 -12.37 -9.55
C ASP A 35 2.43 -11.04 -8.87
N THR A 36 3.72 -10.84 -8.67
CA THR A 36 4.29 -9.67 -8.01
C THR A 36 3.90 -8.35 -8.70
N THR A 37 3.73 -8.36 -10.03
CA THR A 37 3.28 -7.19 -10.79
C THR A 37 1.82 -6.85 -10.52
N THR A 38 1.00 -7.83 -10.10
CA THR A 38 -0.39 -7.60 -9.69
C THR A 38 -0.44 -6.75 -8.43
N VAL A 39 0.36 -7.12 -7.41
CA VAL A 39 0.51 -6.33 -6.18
C VAL A 39 1.05 -4.94 -6.50
N SER A 40 2.11 -4.84 -7.32
CA SER A 40 2.65 -3.52 -7.68
C SER A 40 1.64 -2.62 -8.40
N LYS A 41 0.86 -3.17 -9.35
CA LYS A 41 -0.16 -2.41 -10.08
C LYS A 41 -1.30 -1.97 -9.15
N GLU A 42 -1.76 -2.86 -8.29
CA GLU A 42 -2.80 -2.57 -7.28
C GLU A 42 -2.36 -1.40 -6.37
N VAL A 43 -1.18 -1.50 -5.76
CA VAL A 43 -0.67 -0.47 -4.84
C VAL A 43 -0.47 0.85 -5.57
N LYS A 44 0.11 0.84 -6.78
CA LYS A 44 0.34 2.08 -7.55
C LYS A 44 -0.96 2.78 -7.96
N ARG A 45 -2.00 2.02 -8.32
CA ARG A 45 -3.29 2.56 -8.77
C ARG A 45 -4.15 3.08 -7.61
N ASN A 46 -4.14 2.39 -6.48
CA ASN A 46 -5.10 2.63 -5.38
C ASN A 46 -4.48 3.29 -4.14
N LYS A 47 -3.21 3.71 -4.19
CA LYS A 47 -2.61 4.50 -3.10
C LYS A 47 -3.28 5.87 -2.98
N GLN A 48 -3.48 6.31 -1.74
CA GLN A 48 -4.13 7.55 -1.38
C GLN A 48 -3.12 8.49 -0.69
N VAL A 49 -3.07 9.73 -1.16
CA VAL A 49 -2.33 10.78 -0.48
C VAL A 49 -3.14 11.23 0.72
N ARG A 50 -2.53 11.30 1.91
CA ARG A 50 -3.15 11.96 3.07
C ARG A 50 -2.58 13.35 3.23
N GLU A 51 -3.47 14.32 3.37
CA GLU A 51 -3.08 15.67 3.73
C GLU A 51 -2.37 15.65 5.09
N SER A 52 -1.29 16.41 5.15
CA SER A 52 -0.46 16.55 6.33
C SER A 52 -0.25 18.04 6.58
N THR A 53 -0.22 18.44 7.84
CA THR A 53 -0.01 19.84 8.27
C THR A 53 1.42 20.33 8.09
N CYS A 54 2.29 19.51 7.51
CA CYS A 54 3.72 19.78 7.31
C CYS A 54 4.03 20.22 5.88
N ASP A 55 5.26 20.70 5.69
CA ASP A 55 5.77 21.16 4.40
C ASP A 55 5.45 20.15 3.29
N ASN A 56 5.07 20.66 2.12
CA ASN A 56 4.66 19.87 0.95
C ASN A 56 5.81 19.04 0.31
N LEU A 57 6.82 18.67 1.09
CA LEU A 57 7.97 17.87 0.69
C LEU A 57 7.57 16.39 0.54
N PRO A 58 7.92 15.74 -0.58
CA PRO A 58 7.66 14.33 -0.77
C PRO A 58 8.49 13.48 0.20
N CYS A 59 7.91 12.40 0.74
CA CYS A 59 8.63 11.47 1.59
C CYS A 59 9.64 10.64 0.76
N PRO A 60 10.92 10.52 1.16
CA PRO A 60 11.93 9.72 0.44
C PRO A 60 11.59 8.22 0.31
N LEU A 61 10.68 7.71 1.15
CA LEU A 61 10.17 6.33 1.03
C LEU A 61 9.31 6.13 -0.22
N LEU A 62 8.78 7.20 -0.80
CA LEU A 62 7.95 7.13 -2.00
C LEU A 62 8.78 6.94 -3.28
N ASP A 63 10.11 7.11 -3.21
CA ASP A 63 11.01 6.89 -4.35
C ASP A 63 11.39 5.42 -4.52
N LYS A 64 11.07 4.57 -3.54
CA LYS A 64 11.42 3.14 -3.51
C LYS A 64 10.17 2.30 -3.32
N ALA A 65 10.18 1.06 -3.83
CA ALA A 65 9.12 0.10 -3.51
C ALA A 65 9.03 -0.07 -1.97
N PRO A 66 7.83 -0.07 -1.38
CA PRO A 66 6.52 -0.21 -2.02
C PRO A 66 5.80 1.10 -2.44
N PHE A 67 6.51 2.23 -2.52
CA PHE A 67 5.99 3.55 -2.92
C PHE A 67 4.86 4.08 -2.01
N VAL A 68 4.82 3.60 -0.77
CA VAL A 68 3.83 3.96 0.25
C VAL A 68 4.49 4.03 1.63
N CYS A 69 3.88 4.77 2.53
CA CYS A 69 4.35 5.00 3.89
C CYS A 69 3.79 3.99 4.92
N ASN A 70 3.09 2.94 4.49
CA ASN A 70 2.42 1.97 5.37
C ASN A 70 3.37 1.38 6.43
N GLY A 71 4.58 0.98 6.03
CA GLY A 71 5.63 0.43 6.89
C GLY A 71 6.64 1.47 7.40
N CYS A 72 6.35 2.78 7.30
CA CYS A 72 7.29 3.80 7.77
C CYS A 72 7.42 3.76 9.30
N PRO A 73 8.64 3.70 9.88
CA PRO A 73 8.82 3.69 11.34
C PRO A 73 8.35 4.99 12.00
N LYS A 74 8.42 6.11 11.26
CA LYS A 74 7.91 7.41 11.69
C LYS A 74 6.43 7.63 11.37
N ARG A 75 5.70 6.60 10.90
CA ARG A 75 4.28 6.72 10.50
C ARG A 75 3.40 7.28 11.60
N ARG A 76 3.55 6.76 12.84
CA ARG A 76 2.79 7.20 14.03
C ARG A 76 3.41 8.41 14.74
N GLN A 77 4.54 8.90 14.25
CA GLN A 77 5.20 10.11 14.76
C GLN A 77 4.81 11.33 13.91
N ASN A 78 5.26 12.51 14.33
CA ASN A 78 5.09 13.75 13.59
C ASN A 78 6.06 13.81 12.39
N CYS A 79 5.88 12.91 11.43
CA CYS A 79 6.62 12.88 10.17
C CYS A 79 6.23 14.09 9.31
N GLY A 80 7.20 14.98 9.06
CA GLY A 80 7.05 16.26 8.36
C GLY A 80 7.01 16.19 6.83
N TYR A 81 6.69 15.02 6.26
CA TYR A 81 6.60 14.84 4.81
C TYR A 81 5.18 14.51 4.37
N LYS A 82 4.86 14.82 3.11
CA LYS A 82 3.64 14.37 2.43
C LYS A 82 3.57 12.84 2.42
N LYS A 83 2.49 12.29 2.96
CA LYS A 83 2.33 10.85 3.17
C LYS A 83 1.39 10.25 2.15
N THR A 84 1.75 9.07 1.65
CA THR A 84 0.90 8.29 0.73
C THR A 84 0.75 6.90 1.31
N PHE A 85 -0.47 6.38 1.37
CA PHE A 85 -0.78 5.09 1.97
C PHE A 85 -1.60 4.23 1.02
N TYR A 86 -1.41 2.92 1.05
CA TYR A 86 -2.39 1.99 0.53
C TYR A 86 -3.32 1.60 1.67
N LEU A 87 -4.57 2.05 1.61
CA LEU A 87 -5.62 1.69 2.55
C LEU A 87 -6.66 0.92 1.75
N ARG A 88 -6.95 -0.32 2.14
CA ARG A 88 -8.18 -0.96 1.71
C ARG A 88 -9.31 -0.22 2.40
N GLU A 89 -10.17 0.39 1.60
CA GLU A 89 -11.46 0.86 2.07
C GLU A 89 -12.26 -0.36 2.52
N LEU A 90 -12.46 -0.49 3.83
CA LEU A 90 -13.71 -1.05 4.30
C LEU A 90 -14.79 -0.11 3.76
N PRO A 91 -15.82 -0.60 3.05
CA PRO A 91 -16.98 0.24 2.81
C PRO A 91 -17.41 0.72 4.20
N LEU A 92 -17.38 2.04 4.42
CA LEU A 92 -18.03 2.64 5.57
C LEU A 92 -19.48 2.16 5.46
N THR A 93 -19.89 1.38 6.44
CA THR A 93 -21.26 0.92 6.57
C THR A 93 -22.18 2.14 6.54
N THR A 94 -23.02 2.24 5.51
CA THR A 94 -24.36 2.80 5.58
C THR A 94 -25.24 2.02 4.61
#